data_AF-A0AA35KFD9-F1
#
_entry.id   AF-A0AA35KFD9-F1
#
_cell.length_a   1.000
_cell.length_b   1.000
_cell.length_c   1.000
_cell.angle_alpha   90.00
_cell.angle_beta   90.00
_cell.angle_gamma   90.00
#
_symmetry.space_group_name_H-M   'P 1'
#
loop_
_entity.id
_entity.type
_entity.pdbx_description
1 polymer ?
#
loop_
_entity_poly.entity_id
_entity_poly.type
_entity_poly.pdbx_seq_one_letter_code
_entity_poly.pdbx_strand_id
1 'polypeptide(L)'
;MAKHTVSSARFRRVDVDEYDENKFVDEEDGGDGQPVPARIAALKNPPINTKSQAVKDRAESIVLKVLISFKASDIEKAVQSLDKSGVDLLMKYIYKGFESPSDNSSAVLLQWHEKALAAGGVGSIVRVLTARKTV
;
A
#
# COMPACT_ATOMS: atom_id res chain seq x y z
N MET A 1 -44.50 33.36 17.03
CA MET A 1 -43.09 32.92 17.22
C MET A 1 -43.01 31.45 16.81
N ALA A 2 -42.56 31.14 15.59
CA ALA A 2 -42.62 29.78 15.03
C ALA A 2 -41.49 28.90 15.62
N LYS A 3 -41.83 28.04 16.58
CA LYS A 3 -40.90 27.15 17.30
C LYS A 3 -40.66 25.80 16.60
N HIS A 4 -40.61 25.74 15.27
CA HIS A 4 -40.54 24.45 14.54
C HIS A 4 -39.48 24.31 13.44
N THR A 5 -38.42 25.14 13.42
CA THR A 5 -37.40 25.04 12.35
C THR A 5 -36.15 24.21 12.72
N VAL A 6 -35.92 23.87 13.98
CA VAL A 6 -34.72 23.09 14.39
C VAL A 6 -34.80 21.58 14.06
N SER A 7 -35.99 21.04 13.81
CA SER A 7 -36.18 19.65 13.30
C SER A 7 -36.21 19.58 11.76
N SER A 8 -36.40 20.73 11.09
CA SER A 8 -36.67 20.80 9.66
C SER A 8 -35.46 20.46 8.78
N ALA A 9 -34.22 20.64 9.25
CA ALA A 9 -33.02 20.42 8.42
C ALA A 9 -32.56 18.94 8.33
N ARG A 10 -33.30 17.96 8.87
CA ARG A 10 -32.90 16.54 8.85
C ARG A 10 -32.68 15.99 7.43
N PHE A 11 -33.42 16.50 6.45
CA PHE A 11 -33.26 16.10 5.04
C PHE A 11 -31.95 16.57 4.42
N ARG A 12 -31.29 17.62 4.97
CA ARG A 12 -30.00 18.13 4.48
C ARG A 12 -28.79 17.32 4.98
N ARG A 13 -29.02 16.32 5.83
CA ARG A 13 -27.98 15.40 6.32
C ARG A 13 -27.82 14.17 5.43
N VAL A 14 -28.75 13.98 4.48
CA VAL A 14 -28.68 12.88 3.52
C VAL A 14 -27.73 13.31 2.42
N ASP A 15 -26.66 12.55 2.23
CA ASP A 15 -25.76 12.71 1.10
C ASP A 15 -26.41 12.07 -0.13
N VAL A 16 -27.00 12.90 -0.99
CA VAL A 16 -27.69 12.46 -2.20
C VAL A 16 -26.68 12.06 -3.29
N ASP A 17 -25.46 12.60 -3.23
CA ASP A 17 -24.41 12.37 -4.22
C ASP A 17 -23.85 10.93 -4.12
N GLU A 18 -23.97 10.28 -2.95
CA GLU A 18 -23.62 8.86 -2.77
C GLU A 18 -24.41 7.92 -3.69
N TYR A 19 -25.61 8.36 -4.10
CA TYR A 19 -26.55 7.59 -4.93
C TYR A 19 -26.61 8.07 -6.39
N ASP A 20 -25.75 8.99 -6.82
CA ASP A 20 -25.67 9.41 -8.23
C ASP A 20 -25.15 8.25 -9.08
N GLU A 21 -25.94 7.84 -10.09
CA GLU A 21 -25.60 6.77 -11.02
C GLU A 21 -24.34 7.09 -11.85
N ASN A 22 -23.95 8.36 -11.96
CA ASN A 22 -22.74 8.80 -12.66
C ASN A 22 -21.50 8.81 -11.75
N LYS A 23 -21.63 8.46 -10.47
CA LYS A 23 -20.50 8.40 -9.54
C LYS A 23 -19.52 7.31 -9.99
N PHE A 24 -18.24 7.69 -10.17
CA PHE A 24 -17.21 6.76 -10.58
C PHE A 24 -16.94 5.70 -9.50
N VAL A 25 -17.02 4.42 -9.89
CA VAL A 25 -16.71 3.26 -9.03
C VAL A 25 -15.50 2.53 -9.61
N ASP A 26 -14.53 2.16 -8.76
CA ASP A 26 -13.37 1.40 -9.20
C ASP A 26 -13.74 -0.03 -9.63
N GLU A 27 -13.15 -0.49 -10.74
CA GLU A 27 -13.27 -1.88 -11.18
C GLU A 27 -12.49 -2.84 -10.26
N GLU A 28 -13.17 -3.86 -9.73
CA GLU A 28 -12.59 -4.92 -8.90
C GLU A 28 -12.36 -6.19 -9.72
N ASP A 29 -11.17 -6.79 -9.63
CA ASP A 29 -10.84 -8.01 -10.35
C ASP A 29 -10.54 -9.10 -9.31
N GLY A 30 -11.33 -10.17 -9.31
CA GLY A 30 -11.32 -11.21 -8.28
C GLY A 30 -10.32 -12.31 -8.60
N GLY A 31 -9.08 -12.20 -8.09
CA GLY A 31 -8.03 -13.20 -8.30
C GLY A 31 -7.49 -13.80 -7.00
N ASP A 32 -7.78 -15.07 -6.76
CA ASP A 32 -7.23 -15.91 -5.69
C ASP A 32 -5.75 -16.27 -5.96
N GLY A 33 -4.83 -15.78 -5.12
CA GLY A 33 -3.39 -16.06 -5.23
C GLY A 33 -2.93 -17.23 -4.35
N GLN A 34 -2.43 -18.31 -4.97
CA GLN A 34 -1.81 -19.46 -4.27
C GLN A 34 -0.50 -19.08 -3.53
N PRO A 35 -0.19 -19.74 -2.40
CA PRO A 35 1.01 -19.45 -1.59
C PRO A 35 2.27 -20.13 -2.15
N VAL A 36 3.38 -19.39 -2.25
CA VAL A 36 4.71 -19.87 -2.67
C VAL A 36 5.78 -19.34 -1.68
N PRO A 37 6.91 -20.04 -1.43
CA PRO A 37 7.75 -19.83 -0.24
C PRO A 37 8.61 -18.56 -0.24
N ALA A 38 8.84 -18.06 0.98
CA ALA A 38 9.36 -16.74 1.33
C ALA A 38 10.85 -16.52 0.98
N ARG A 39 11.10 -15.60 0.03
CA ARG A 39 12.31 -14.73 -0.07
C ARG A 39 12.22 -13.85 -1.31
N ILE A 40 11.68 -14.41 -2.40
CA ILE A 40 11.30 -13.69 -3.63
C ILE A 40 9.77 -13.76 -3.81
N ALA A 41 9.10 -14.77 -3.24
CA ALA A 41 7.66 -14.92 -3.35
C ALA A 41 6.83 -13.81 -2.68
N ALA A 42 7.36 -13.15 -1.64
CA ALA A 42 6.65 -12.07 -0.95
C ALA A 42 6.35 -10.88 -1.88
N LEU A 43 7.20 -10.66 -2.89
CA LEU A 43 6.99 -9.66 -3.95
C LEU A 43 6.35 -10.24 -5.22
N LYS A 44 6.17 -11.56 -5.33
CA LYS A 44 5.62 -12.18 -6.57
C LYS A 44 4.10 -12.15 -6.62
N ASN A 45 3.41 -12.32 -5.49
CA ASN A 45 1.95 -12.30 -5.40
C ASN A 45 1.50 -11.38 -4.26
N PRO A 46 1.69 -10.06 -4.37
CA PRO A 46 1.14 -9.13 -3.38
C PRO A 46 -0.39 -9.24 -3.34
N PRO A 47 -1.03 -9.16 -2.15
CA PRO A 47 -2.48 -9.28 -1.99
C PRO A 47 -3.23 -8.02 -2.47
N ILE A 48 -3.00 -7.60 -3.71
CA ILE A 48 -3.57 -6.38 -4.31
C ILE A 48 -5.08 -6.53 -4.56
N ASN A 49 -5.53 -7.76 -4.85
CA ASN A 49 -6.91 -8.05 -5.25
C ASN A 49 -7.79 -8.57 -4.10
N THR A 50 -7.26 -8.72 -2.89
CA THR A 50 -8.08 -9.15 -1.74
C THR A 50 -8.69 -7.95 -1.00
N LYS A 51 -9.94 -8.11 -0.55
CA LYS A 51 -10.59 -7.20 0.40
C LYS A 51 -10.22 -7.50 1.85
N SER A 52 -9.58 -8.63 2.11
CA SER A 52 -9.23 -9.04 3.47
C SER A 52 -8.04 -8.25 3.99
N GLN A 53 -8.31 -7.29 4.88
CA GLN A 53 -7.27 -6.50 5.54
C GLN A 53 -6.27 -7.41 6.27
N ALA A 54 -6.75 -8.50 6.89
CA ALA A 54 -5.90 -9.45 7.60
C ALA A 54 -4.85 -10.14 6.69
N VAL A 55 -5.17 -10.34 5.41
CA VAL A 55 -4.21 -10.93 4.45
C VAL A 55 -3.17 -9.90 4.02
N LYS A 56 -3.60 -8.64 3.82
CA LYS A 56 -2.70 -7.51 3.54
C LYS A 56 -1.71 -7.27 4.69
N ASP A 57 -2.22 -7.17 5.91
CA ASP A 57 -1.41 -6.97 7.12
C ASP A 57 -0.41 -8.12 7.32
N ARG A 58 -0.82 -9.36 7.01
CA ARG A 58 0.07 -10.52 7.10
C ARG A 58 1.21 -10.45 6.07
N ALA A 59 0.89 -10.10 4.81
CA ALA A 59 1.91 -9.94 3.77
C ALA A 59 2.87 -8.80 4.10
N GLU A 60 2.33 -7.66 4.55
CA GLU A 60 3.11 -6.53 5.04
C GLU A 60 4.05 -6.93 6.17
N SER A 61 3.55 -7.60 7.21
CA SER A 61 4.35 -8.03 8.35
C SER A 61 5.52 -8.93 7.92
N ILE A 62 5.30 -9.80 6.94
CA ILE A 62 6.37 -10.65 6.40
C ILE A 62 7.41 -9.79 5.66
N VAL A 63 6.98 -8.88 4.79
CA VAL A 63 7.90 -8.01 4.03
C VAL A 63 8.71 -7.13 4.96
N LEU A 64 8.08 -6.45 5.92
CA LEU A 64 8.77 -5.56 6.87
C LEU A 64 9.80 -6.32 7.71
N LYS A 65 9.48 -7.52 8.19
CA LYS A 65 10.45 -8.37 8.90
C LYS A 65 11.67 -8.70 8.04
N VAL A 66 11.46 -8.97 6.76
CA VAL A 66 12.57 -9.20 5.82
C VAL A 66 13.38 -7.93 5.67
N LEU A 67 12.77 -6.77 5.39
CA LEU A 67 13.49 -5.51 5.19
C LEU A 67 14.33 -5.10 6.40
N ILE A 68 13.80 -5.27 7.62
CA ILE A 68 14.49 -4.94 8.87
C ILE A 68 15.65 -5.92 9.16
N SER A 69 15.56 -7.17 8.68
CA SER A 69 16.60 -8.18 8.89
C SER A 69 17.86 -7.98 8.03
N PHE A 70 17.80 -7.11 7.02
CA PHE A 70 18.92 -6.87 6.11
C PHE A 70 20.00 -6.00 6.74
N LYS A 71 21.25 -6.32 6.39
CA LYS A 71 22.39 -5.42 6.64
C LYS A 71 22.39 -4.31 5.60
N ALA A 72 22.72 -3.09 6.03
CA ALA A 72 22.80 -1.92 5.15
C ALA A 72 23.68 -2.13 3.91
N SER A 73 24.77 -2.91 4.04
CA SER A 73 25.68 -3.26 2.93
C SER A 73 25.07 -4.13 1.83
N ASP A 74 24.00 -4.87 2.15
CA ASP A 74 23.40 -5.84 1.23
C ASP A 74 22.13 -5.28 0.54
N ILE A 75 21.61 -4.15 1.02
CA ILE A 75 20.39 -3.51 0.49
C ILE A 75 20.54 -3.17 -0.99
N GLU A 76 21.63 -2.53 -1.39
CA GLU A 76 21.84 -2.08 -2.76
C GLU A 76 21.82 -3.24 -3.76
N LYS A 77 22.52 -4.33 -3.45
CA LYS A 77 22.55 -5.55 -4.28
C LYS A 77 21.16 -6.18 -4.39
N ALA A 78 20.40 -6.18 -3.30
CA ALA A 78 19.05 -6.71 -3.30
C ALA A 78 18.12 -5.90 -4.21
N VAL A 79 18.17 -4.56 -4.12
CA VAL A 79 17.35 -3.68 -4.98
C VAL A 79 17.74 -3.83 -6.45
N GLN A 80 19.03 -3.90 -6.78
CA GLN A 80 19.50 -4.10 -8.16
C GLN A 80 19.09 -5.45 -8.77
N SER A 81 18.77 -6.45 -7.94
CA SER A 81 18.29 -7.75 -8.40
C SER A 81 16.80 -7.77 -8.77
N LEU A 82 16.06 -6.71 -8.46
CA LEU A 82 14.64 -6.57 -8.79
C LEU A 82 14.48 -6.00 -10.20
N ASP A 83 13.41 -6.41 -10.89
CA ASP A 83 12.95 -5.76 -12.09
C ASP A 83 12.19 -4.45 -11.76
N LYS A 84 11.83 -3.67 -12.78
CA LYS A 84 11.14 -2.38 -12.58
C LYS A 84 9.85 -2.52 -11.77
N SER A 85 9.06 -3.56 -12.04
CA SER A 85 7.85 -3.89 -11.28
C SER A 85 8.13 -4.23 -9.82
N GLY A 86 9.21 -4.98 -9.56
CA GLY A 86 9.65 -5.33 -8.21
C GLY A 86 10.09 -4.11 -7.41
N VAL A 87 10.79 -3.16 -8.03
CA VAL A 87 11.17 -1.89 -7.39
C VAL A 87 9.93 -1.06 -7.04
N ASP A 88 8.95 -1.00 -7.93
CA ASP A 88 7.69 -0.29 -7.67
C ASP A 88 6.90 -0.93 -6.52
N LEU A 89 6.86 -2.26 -6.47
CA LEU A 89 6.20 -2.98 -5.39
C LEU A 89 6.94 -2.83 -4.06
N LEU A 90 8.27 -2.87 -4.08
CA LEU A 90 9.09 -2.57 -2.91
C LEU A 90 8.78 -1.17 -2.38
N MET A 91 8.65 -0.17 -3.27
CA MET A 91 8.31 1.19 -2.87
C MET A 91 6.95 1.25 -2.16
N LYS A 92 5.94 0.50 -2.63
CA LYS A 92 4.63 0.41 -1.94
C LYS A 92 4.78 -0.14 -0.51
N TYR A 93 5.54 -1.20 -0.32
CA TYR A 93 5.77 -1.78 1.01
C TYR A 93 6.59 -0.87 1.94
N ILE A 94 7.52 -0.08 1.39
CA ILE A 94 8.27 0.92 2.18
C ILE A 94 7.32 2.00 2.71
N TYR A 95 6.46 2.56 1.86
CA TYR A 95 5.47 3.56 2.28
C TYR A 95 4.48 2.98 3.29
N LYS A 96 4.04 1.74 3.08
CA LYS A 96 3.18 1.04 4.04
C LYS A 96 3.87 0.87 5.39
N GLY A 97 5.15 0.48 5.40
CA GLY A 97 5.95 0.35 6.62
C GLY A 97 6.09 1.65 7.42
N PHE A 98 6.11 2.81 6.75
CA PHE A 98 6.14 4.10 7.45
C PHE A 98 4.84 4.43 8.21
N GLU A 99 3.73 3.76 7.92
CA GLU A 99 2.49 3.90 8.69
C GLU A 99 2.58 3.25 10.08
N SER A 100 3.44 2.23 10.24
CA SER A 100 3.57 1.43 11.47
C SER A 100 5.03 1.40 11.97
N PRO A 101 5.59 2.54 12.43
CA PRO A 101 6.96 2.58 12.92
C PRO A 101 7.13 1.75 14.20
N SER A 102 8.13 0.89 14.21
CA SER A 102 8.65 0.18 15.38
C SER A 102 10.16 0.46 15.57
N ASP A 103 10.75 0.04 16.69
CA ASP A 103 12.12 0.37 17.06
C ASP A 103 13.12 0.12 15.92
N ASN A 104 13.83 1.19 15.51
CA ASN A 104 14.80 1.23 14.40
C ASN A 104 14.29 0.85 13.01
N SER A 105 13.01 0.47 12.85
CA SER A 105 12.44 0.10 11.55
C SER A 105 12.48 1.26 10.55
N SER A 106 12.09 2.47 10.96
CA SER A 106 12.06 3.64 10.08
C SER A 106 13.45 4.03 9.57
N ALA A 107 14.50 3.86 10.38
CA ALA A 107 15.87 4.13 9.95
C ALA A 107 16.31 3.18 8.83
N VAL A 108 16.01 1.88 8.97
CA VAL A 108 16.28 0.88 7.93
C VAL A 108 15.42 1.14 6.70
N LEU A 109 14.14 1.47 6.86
CA LEU A 109 13.23 1.80 5.76
C LEU A 109 13.68 3.03 4.95
N LEU A 110 14.29 4.03 5.60
CA LEU A 110 14.88 5.18 4.89
C LEU A 110 16.07 4.77 4.02
N GLN A 111 16.90 3.81 4.47
CA GLN A 111 17.98 3.25 3.66
C GLN A 111 17.44 2.47 2.47
N TRP A 112 16.39 1.67 2.67
CA TRP A 112 15.69 0.99 1.58
C TRP A 112 15.10 1.99 0.58
N HIS A 113 14.47 3.06 1.08
CA HIS A 113 13.89 4.11 0.24
C HIS A 113 14.95 4.77 -0.64
N GLU A 114 16.11 5.13 -0.08
CA GLU A 114 17.23 5.72 -0.85
C GLU A 114 17.61 4.83 -2.05
N LYS A 115 17.80 3.53 -1.82
CA LYS A 115 18.22 2.60 -2.89
C LYS A 115 17.10 2.31 -3.89
N ALA A 116 15.85 2.17 -3.42
CA ALA A 116 14.70 1.99 -4.29
C ALA A 116 14.44 3.23 -5.16
N LEU A 117 14.65 4.43 -4.63
CA LEU A 117 14.57 5.69 -5.38
C LEU A 117 15.67 5.77 -6.44
N ALA A 118 16.90 5.38 -6.11
CA ALA A 118 18.00 5.35 -7.08
C ALA A 118 17.72 4.38 -8.25
N ALA A 119 17.09 3.23 -7.99
CA ALA A 119 16.76 2.25 -9.02
C ALA A 119 15.48 2.58 -9.82
N GLY A 120 14.43 3.06 -9.16
CA GLY A 120 13.10 3.27 -9.76
C GLY A 120 12.81 4.72 -10.18
N GLY A 121 13.62 5.68 -9.75
CA GLY A 121 13.38 7.11 -9.89
C GLY A 121 12.12 7.58 -9.17
N VAL A 122 11.78 8.87 -9.31
CA VAL A 122 10.55 9.44 -8.70
C VAL A 122 9.26 8.77 -9.20
N GLY A 123 9.30 8.17 -10.39
CA GLY A 123 8.16 7.48 -10.97
C GLY A 123 7.66 6.29 -10.13
N SER A 124 8.54 5.62 -9.39
CA SER A 124 8.12 4.54 -8.47
C SER A 124 7.27 5.06 -7.33
N ILE A 125 7.59 6.25 -6.78
CA ILE A 125 6.80 6.94 -5.76
C ILE A 125 5.47 7.42 -6.35
N VAL A 126 5.49 8.03 -7.54
CA VAL A 126 4.26 8.46 -8.21
C VAL A 126 3.29 7.29 -8.36
N ARG A 127 3.78 6.10 -8.73
CA ARG A 127 2.95 4.89 -8.83
C ARG A 127 2.44 4.36 -7.50
N VAL A 128 3.04 4.71 -6.36
CA VAL A 128 2.44 4.48 -5.03
C VAL A 128 1.24 5.40 -4.84
N LEU A 129 1.41 6.69 -5.12
CA LEU A 129 0.37 7.70 -4.90
C LEU A 129 -0.84 7.55 -5.82
N THR A 130 -0.63 7.05 -7.04
CA THR A 130 -1.70 6.88 -8.03
C THR A 130 -2.35 5.49 -8.02
N ALA A 131 -1.89 4.56 -7.17
CA ALA A 131 -2.43 3.21 -7.14
C ALA A 131 -3.82 3.17 -6.50
N ARG A 132 -4.85 2.78 -7.27
CA ARG A 132 -6.20 2.52 -6.75
C ARG A 132 -6.28 1.23 -5.93
N LYS A 133 -5.49 0.22 -6.33
CA LYS A 133 -5.30 -1.03 -5.57
C LYS A 133 -3.86 -1.10 -5.06
N THR A 134 -3.69 -1.13 -3.75
CA THR A 134 -2.39 -1.17 -3.08
C THR A 134 -2.30 -2.31 -2.06
N VAL A 135 -1.05 -2.60 -1.68
CA VAL A 135 -0.68 -3.60 -0.66
C VAL A 135 -1.23 -3.26 0.71
#